data_AF-A0A1L8R9W9-F1
#
_entry.id   AF-A0A1L8R9W9-F1
#
_cell.length_a   1.000
_cell.length_b   1.000
_cell.length_c   1.000
_cell.angle_alpha   90.00
_cell.angle_beta   90.00
_cell.angle_gamma   90.00
#
_symmetry.space_group_name_H-M   'P 1'
#
loop_
_entity.id
_entity.type
_entity.pdbx_description
1 polymer ?
#
loop_
_entity_poly.entity_id
_entity_poly.type
_entity_poly.pdbx_seq_one_letter_code
_entity_poly.pdbx_strand_id
1 'polypeptide(L)'
;MLVPHRSDYDEYLIRLDAFIQTLQNVDKVEILPYHTMGKYKWQEMGLKYPLEGIEPPAEDRVKNAKELLHVADYTGYKNRKLQLV
;
A
#
# COMPACT_ATOMS: atom_id res chain seq x y z
N MET A 1 -1.13 0.90 -2.77
CA MET A 1 -2.49 0.52 -2.32
C MET A 1 -2.58 -0.99 -2.30
N LEU A 2 -3.01 -1.56 -1.17
CA LEU A 2 -3.16 -3.01 -0.97
C LEU A 2 -4.66 -3.36 -1.01
N VAL A 3 -5.10 -3.90 -2.14
CA VAL A 3 -6.51 -4.24 -2.41
C VAL A 3 -6.64 -5.77 -2.51
N PRO A 4 -7.47 -6.40 -1.67
CA PRO A 4 -7.66 -7.85 -1.71
C PRO A 4 -8.08 -8.40 -3.07
N HIS A 5 -7.48 -9.53 -3.46
CA HIS A 5 -7.67 -10.22 -4.73
C HIS A 5 -7.35 -9.35 -5.96
N ARG A 6 -6.46 -8.36 -5.82
CA ARG A 6 -6.09 -7.43 -6.90
C ARG A 6 -4.62 -7.07 -6.86
N SER A 7 -4.18 -6.37 -5.81
CA SER A 7 -2.80 -5.90 -5.66
C SER A 7 -2.07 -6.51 -4.47
N ASP A 8 -2.74 -7.41 -3.74
CA ASP A 8 -2.23 -8.09 -2.55
C ASP A 8 -1.73 -9.51 -2.86
N TYR A 9 -1.33 -9.80 -4.08
CA TYR A 9 -0.71 -11.08 -4.41
C TYR A 9 0.77 -11.04 -4.02
N ASP A 10 1.26 -12.07 -3.31
CA ASP A 10 2.65 -12.13 -2.86
C ASP A 10 3.64 -12.03 -4.03
N GLU A 11 3.35 -12.66 -5.17
CA GLU A 11 4.18 -12.53 -6.38
C GLU A 11 4.34 -11.07 -6.81
N TYR A 12 3.27 -10.28 -6.75
CA TYR A 12 3.32 -8.87 -7.16
C TYR A 12 4.12 -8.05 -6.15
N LEU A 13 3.98 -8.34 -4.86
CA LEU A 13 4.75 -7.68 -3.82
C LEU A 13 6.25 -8.00 -3.92
N ILE A 14 6.60 -9.27 -4.15
CA ILE A 14 7.99 -9.70 -4.33
C ILE A 14 8.62 -9.05 -5.57
N ARG A 15 7.88 -8.99 -6.69
CA ARG A 15 8.36 -8.32 -7.91
C ARG A 15 8.50 -6.81 -7.72
N LEU A 16 7.60 -6.19 -6.96
CA LEU A 16 7.67 -4.78 -6.62
C LEU A 16 8.87 -4.50 -5.71
N ASP A 17 9.12 -5.32 -4.69
CA ASP A 17 10.30 -5.22 -3.82
C ASP A 17 11.59 -5.29 -4.66
N ALA A 18 11.73 -6.31 -5.50
CA ALA A 18 12.89 -6.47 -6.36
C ALA A 18 13.14 -5.24 -7.25
N PHE A 19 12.07 -4.61 -7.75
CA PHE A 19 12.18 -3.34 -8.49
C PHE A 19 12.61 -2.17 -7.60
N ILE A 20 11.98 -1.99 -6.42
CA ILE A 20 12.30 -0.88 -5.50
C ILE A 20 13.76 -0.97 -5.05
N GLN A 21 14.29 -2.17 -4.81
CA GLN A 21 15.69 -2.40 -4.42
C GLN A 21 16.69 -1.94 -5.50
N THR A 22 16.27 -1.76 -6.76
CA THR A 22 17.12 -1.16 -7.81
C THR A 22 17.26 0.36 -7.68
N LEU A 23 16.40 1.01 -6.90
CA LEU A 23 16.31 2.46 -6.77
C LEU A 23 17.13 2.94 -5.56
N GLN A 24 18.10 3.82 -5.79
CA GLN A 24 18.98 4.34 -4.73
C GLN A 24 18.40 5.54 -3.95
N ASN A 25 17.25 6.04 -4.36
CA ASN A 25 16.67 7.31 -3.90
C ASN A 25 15.35 7.16 -3.13
N VAL A 26 14.97 5.93 -2.76
CA VAL A 26 13.72 5.65 -2.05
C VAL A 26 13.91 5.86 -0.54
N ASP A 27 13.17 6.80 0.03
CA ASP A 27 13.23 7.12 1.45
C ASP A 27 12.30 6.30 2.34
N LYS A 28 11.15 5.94 1.79
CA LYS A 28 10.03 5.36 2.53
C LYS A 28 9.22 4.51 1.56
N VAL A 29 8.86 3.31 2.02
CA VAL A 29 7.80 2.52 1.41
C VAL A 29 6.65 2.46 2.42
N GLU A 30 5.42 2.58 1.95
CA GLU A 30 4.24 2.58 2.82
C GLU A 30 3.13 1.72 2.22
N ILE A 31 2.61 0.80 3.03
CA ILE A 31 1.40 0.06 2.70
C ILE A 31 0.20 0.90 3.08
N LEU A 32 -0.62 1.22 2.08
CA LEU A 32 -1.94 1.82 2.27
C LEU A 32 -3.01 0.73 2.08
N PRO A 33 -3.63 0.24 3.16
CA PRO A 33 -4.72 -0.72 3.09
C PRO A 33 -5.92 -0.14 2.35
N TYR A 34 -6.57 -0.95 1.52
CA TYR A 34 -7.86 -0.59 0.95
C TYR A 34 -8.89 -0.30 2.05
N HIS A 35 -9.76 0.66 1.80
CA HIS A 35 -10.89 1.01 2.66
C HIS A 35 -12.13 1.30 1.80
N THR A 36 -13.31 1.09 2.37
CA THR A 36 -14.59 1.34 1.69
C THR A 36 -15.07 2.80 1.80
N MET A 37 -14.30 3.66 2.49
CA MET A 37 -14.60 5.09 2.61
C MET A 37 -14.69 5.72 1.22
N GLY A 38 -15.83 6.33 0.90
CA GLY A 38 -16.14 6.92 -0.40
C GLY A 38 -17.10 6.11 -1.27
N LYS A 39 -17.43 4.85 -0.92
CA LYS A 39 -18.47 4.06 -1.60
C LYS A 39 -19.82 4.81 -1.69
N TYR A 40 -20.18 5.54 -0.64
CA TYR A 40 -21.42 6.33 -0.61
C TYR A 40 -21.50 7.39 -1.72
N LYS A 41 -20.37 8.01 -2.13
CA LYS A 41 -20.34 9.00 -3.21
C LYS A 41 -20.75 8.40 -4.56
N TRP A 42 -20.40 7.12 -4.80
CA TRP A 42 -20.83 6.41 -6.00
C TRP A 42 -22.34 6.18 -5.99
N GLN A 43 -22.89 5.82 -4.82
CA GLN A 43 -24.32 5.64 -4.63
C GLN A 43 -25.09 6.95 -4.85
N GLU A 44 -24.59 8.08 -4.34
CA GLU A 44 -25.18 9.42 -4.53
C GLU A 44 -25.20 9.85 -6.01
N MET A 45 -24.18 9.46 -6.78
CA MET A 45 -24.13 9.71 -8.23
C MET A 45 -24.93 8.71 -9.07
N GLY A 46 -25.60 7.73 -8.44
CA GLY A 46 -26.31 6.66 -9.16
C GLY A 46 -25.38 5.71 -9.95
N LEU A 47 -24.10 5.63 -9.56
CA LEU A 47 -23.08 4.84 -10.23
C LEU A 47 -22.83 3.51 -9.50
N LYS A 48 -22.51 2.46 -10.26
CA LYS A 48 -22.08 1.17 -9.70
C LYS A 48 -20.66 1.28 -9.16
N TYR A 49 -20.46 0.87 -7.91
CA TYR A 49 -19.13 0.84 -7.30
C TYR A 49 -18.29 -0.34 -7.85
N PRO A 50 -17.07 -0.12 -8.38
CA PRO A 50 -16.30 -1.18 -9.03
C PRO A 50 -15.74 -2.26 -8.10
N LEU A 51 -15.60 -1.94 -6.81
CA LEU A 51 -15.04 -2.84 -5.79
C LEU A 51 -16.13 -3.36 -4.84
N GLU A 52 -17.36 -3.46 -5.32
CA GLU A 52 -18.47 -4.03 -4.55
C GLU A 52 -18.11 -5.43 -4.03
N GLY A 53 -18.33 -5.68 -2.74
CA GLY A 53 -18.03 -6.96 -2.08
C GLY A 53 -16.55 -7.19 -1.73
N ILE A 54 -15.66 -6.23 -2.01
CA ILE A 54 -14.29 -6.27 -1.51
C ILE A 54 -14.24 -5.58 -0.15
N GLU A 55 -13.78 -6.32 0.86
CA GLU A 55 -13.53 -5.80 2.20
C GLU A 55 -12.09 -5.29 2.35
N PRO A 56 -11.79 -4.42 3.34
CA PRO A 56 -10.42 -4.07 3.71
C PRO A 56 -9.58 -5.32 4.02
N PRO A 57 -8.26 -5.31 3.71
CA PRO A 57 -7.39 -6.43 4.06
C PRO A 57 -7.28 -6.55 5.58
N ALA A 58 -7.18 -7.79 6.07
CA ALA A 58 -6.91 -8.06 7.47
C ALA A 58 -5.52 -7.58 7.90
N GLU A 59 -5.33 -7.37 9.21
CA GLU A 59 -4.08 -6.81 9.75
C GLU A 59 -2.86 -7.69 9.46
N ASP A 60 -3.03 -9.01 9.48
CA ASP A 60 -2.00 -9.99 9.14
C ASP A 60 -1.59 -9.89 7.65
N ARG A 61 -2.55 -9.67 6.74
CA ARG A 61 -2.27 -9.42 5.33
C ARG A 61 -1.45 -8.14 5.15
N VAL A 62 -1.78 -7.08 5.87
CA VAL A 62 -1.02 -5.81 5.86
C VAL A 62 0.38 -6.02 6.43
N LYS A 63 0.52 -6.78 7.52
CA LYS A 63 1.81 -7.13 8.12
C LYS A 63 2.69 -7.92 7.15
N ASN A 64 2.16 -8.99 6.55
CA ASN A 64 2.88 -9.78 5.54
C ASN A 64 3.33 -8.90 4.36
N ALA A 65 2.48 -7.99 3.87
CA ALA A 65 2.86 -7.10 2.78
C ALA A 65 4.00 -6.14 3.16
N LYS A 66 4.05 -5.68 4.42
CA LYS A 66 5.17 -4.87 4.93
C LYS A 66 6.47 -5.68 5.00
N GLU A 67 6.38 -6.95 5.39
CA GLU A 67 7.53 -7.87 5.45
C GLU A 67 8.08 -8.16 4.04
N LEU A 68 7.21 -8.50 3.08
CA LEU A 68 7.61 -8.79 1.69
C LEU A 68 8.23 -7.58 0.97
N LEU A 69 7.80 -6.36 1.30
CA LEU A 69 8.35 -5.12 0.72
C LEU A 69 9.49 -4.50 1.56
N HIS A 70 9.97 -5.20 2.60
CA HIS A 70 11.03 -4.72 3.49
C HIS A 70 10.80 -3.28 3.99
N VAL A 71 9.55 -2.93 4.33
CA VAL A 71 9.16 -1.54 4.66
C VAL A 71 10.02 -0.91 5.76
N ALA A 72 10.50 -1.72 6.70
CA ALA A 72 11.33 -1.27 7.82
C ALA A 72 12.70 -0.73 7.39
N ASP A 73 13.21 -1.10 6.21
CA ASP A 73 14.53 -0.70 5.72
C ASP A 73 14.53 0.73 5.17
N TYR A 74 13.38 1.19 4.67
CA TYR A 74 13.21 2.49 4.06
C TYR A 74 12.90 3.58 5.10
N THR A 75 13.97 4.08 5.74
CA THR A 75 13.89 5.11 6.79
C THR A 75 14.54 6.44 6.44
N GLY A 76 14.93 6.65 5.18
CA GLY A 76 15.59 7.89 4.71
C GLY A 76 14.82 9.17 5.05
N TYR A 77 13.48 9.09 5.11
CA TYR A 77 12.61 10.20 5.49
C TYR A 77 12.86 10.75 6.90
N LYS A 78 13.40 9.93 7.83
CA LYS A 78 13.74 10.37 9.19
C LYS A 78 14.93 11.33 9.18
N ASN A 79 15.88 11.13 8.29
CA ASN A 79 17.10 11.94 8.19
C ASN A 79 16.86 13.29 7.50
N ARG A 80 15.90 13.37 6.56
CA ARG A 80 15.57 14.62 5.85
C ARG A 80 14.87 15.66 6.73
N LYS A 81 14.19 15.24 7.80
CA LYS A 81 13.59 16.17 8.78
C LYS A 81 14.61 16.97 9.57
N LEU A 82 15.85 16.49 9.70
CA LEU A 82 16.91 17.15 10.47
C LEU A 82 17.60 18.31 9.72
N GLN A 83 17.33 18.49 8.42
CA GLN A 83 17.93 19.55 7.60
C GLN A 83 17.04 20.81 7.47
N LEU A 84 15.87 20.84 8.10
CA LEU A 84 14.91 21.95 8.02
C LEU A 84 14.82 22.77 9.32
N VAL A 85 15.85 22.73 10.17
CA VAL A 85 16.02 23.56 11.37
C VAL A 85 17.40 24.19 11.39
#